data_AF-G1VWG2-F1
#
_entry.id   AF-G1VWG2-F1
#
_cell.length_a   1.000
_cell.length_b   1.000
_cell.length_c   1.000
_cell.angle_alpha   90.00
_cell.angle_beta   90.00
_cell.angle_gamma   90.00
#
_symmetry.space_group_name_H-M   'P 1'
#
loop_
_entity.id
_entity.type
_entity.pdbx_description
1 polymer ?
#
loop_
_entity_poly.entity_id
_entity_poly.type
_entity_poly.pdbx_seq_one_letter_code
_entity_poly.pdbx_strand_id
1 'polypeptide(L)' 'MYAIRSKKTNRWFHGINAQAGAGSSLRIQMDDMLPALFRTKEMARVELLLNHLSTQSYEILEVNLQVLEHVS' A
#
# COMPACT_ATOMS: atom_id res chain seq x y z
N MET A 1 0.58 11.77 5.15
CA MET A 1 -0.14 10.47 5.05
C MET A 1 0.91 9.36 5.01
N TYR A 2 0.51 8.09 5.09
CA TYR A 2 1.43 6.95 4.99
C TYR A 2 1.00 5.99 3.87
N ALA A 3 1.95 5.31 3.26
CA ALA A 3 1.72 4.30 2.22
C ALA A 3 2.65 3.10 2.42
N ILE A 4 2.27 1.95 1.87
CA ILE A 4 3.09 0.73 1.90
C ILE A 4 3.70 0.51 0.52
N ARG A 5 5.02 0.26 0.45
CA ARG A 5 5.75 -0.01 -0.78
C ARG A 5 6.46 -1.35 -0.72
N SER A 6 6.48 -2.07 -1.84
CA SER A 6 7.35 -3.25 -2.00
C SER A 6 8.80 -2.83 -2.19
N LYS A 7 9.70 -3.33 -1.36
CA LYS A 7 11.15 -3.10 -1.50
C LYS A 7 11.74 -3.79 -2.73
N LYS A 8 11.10 -4.87 -3.21
CA LYS A 8 11.57 -5.64 -4.37
C LYS A 8 11.22 -4.99 -5.69
N THR A 9 10.00 -4.46 -5.79
CA THR A 9 9.43 -4.00 -7.07
C THR A 9 9.23 -2.50 -7.14
N ASN A 10 9.39 -1.78 -6.02
CA ASN A 10 9.03 -0.37 -5.85
C ASN A 10 7.56 -0.03 -6.09
N ARG A 11 6.70 -1.04 -6.28
CA ARG A 11 5.26 -0.87 -6.46
C ARG A 11 4.58 -0.56 -5.13
N TRP A 12 3.52 0.21 -5.19
CA TRP A 12 2.68 0.58 -4.07
C TRP A 12 1.64 -0.50 -3.79
N PHE A 13 1.40 -0.77 -2.51
CA PHE A 13 0.22 -1.53 -2.12
C PHE A 13 -1.03 -0.70 -2.45
N HIS A 14 -1.95 -1.31 -3.18
CA HIS A 14 -3.19 -0.68 -3.66
C HIS A 14 -4.44 -1.26 -2.99
N GLY A 15 -4.33 -2.44 -2.36
CA GLY A 15 -5.42 -3.07 -1.66
C GLY A 15 -5.37 -4.59 -1.75
N ILE A 16 -6.52 -5.21 -1.48
CA ILE A 16 -6.70 -6.65 -1.56
C ILE A 16 -7.82 -7.03 -2.52
N ASN A 17 -7.57 -8.06 -3.32
CA ASN A 17 -8.61 -8.73 -4.08
C ASN A 17 -9.36 -9.69 -3.15
N ALA A 18 -10.52 -9.27 -2.66
CA ALA A 18 -11.35 -10.07 -1.75
C ALA A 18 -11.90 -11.36 -2.39
N GLN A 19 -11.92 -11.44 -3.73
CA GLN A 19 -12.33 -12.64 -4.47
C GLN A 19 -11.21 -13.70 -4.53
N ALA A 20 -9.97 -13.31 -4.23
CA ALA A 20 -8.84 -14.23 -4.16
C ALA A 20 -8.71 -14.84 -2.75
N GLY A 21 -8.50 -16.16 -2.71
CA GLY A 21 -8.29 -16.88 -1.45
C GLY A 21 -7.11 -16.33 -0.64
N ALA A 22 -7.15 -16.52 0.69
CA ALA A 22 -6.16 -15.97 1.63
C ALA A 22 -4.69 -16.28 1.29
N GLY A 23 -4.41 -17.43 0.69
CA GLY A 23 -3.06 -17.85 0.27
C GLY A 23 -2.71 -17.56 -1.19
N SER A 24 -3.60 -16.93 -1.96
CA SER A 24 -3.35 -16.65 -3.37
C SER A 24 -2.37 -15.49 -3.54
N SER A 25 -1.42 -15.64 -4.46
CA SER A 25 -0.56 -14.53 -4.90
C SER A 25 -1.34 -13.37 -5.53
N LEU A 26 -2.57 -13.63 -6.01
CA LEU A 26 -3.46 -12.63 -6.58
C LEU A 26 -4.23 -11.82 -5.52
N ARG A 27 -4.10 -12.18 -4.24
CA ARG A 27 -4.78 -11.47 -3.15
C ARG A 27 -4.25 -10.06 -2.96
N ILE A 28 -2.94 -9.85 -3.14
CA ILE A 28 -2.31 -8.55 -2.92
C ILE A 28 -2.32 -7.77 -4.23
N GLN A 29 -2.97 -6.60 -4.22
CA GLN A 29 -2.98 -5.70 -5.36
C GLN A 29 -1.88 -4.68 -5.20
N MET A 30 -1.04 -4.58 -6.23
CA MET A 30 0.08 -3.65 -6.31
C MET A 30 -0.10 -2.76 -7.52
N ASP A 31 0.22 -1.48 -7.38
CA ASP A 31 0.11 -0.45 -8.41
C ASP A 31 1.42 0.34 -8.54
N ASP A 32 1.74 0.83 -9.73
CA ASP A 32 2.99 1.55 -9.98
C ASP A 32 2.92 3.03 -9.58
N MET A 33 1.71 3.60 -9.49
CA MET A 33 1.48 5.03 -9.29
C MET A 33 0.60 5.36 -8.09
N LEU A 34 -0.41 4.54 -7.79
CA LEU A 34 -1.46 4.86 -6.84
C LEU A 34 -1.39 4.00 -5.56
N PRO A 35 -0.83 4.53 -4.46
CA PRO A 35 -0.86 3.85 -3.17
C PRO A 35 -2.22 3.92 -2.49
N ALA A 36 -2.54 2.88 -1.72
CA ALA A 36 -3.48 3.00 -0.61
C ALA A 36 -2.87 3.91 0.47
N LEU A 37 -3.65 4.90 0.91
CA LEU A 37 -3.19 5.93 1.83
C LEU A 37 -3.79 5.74 3.22
N PHE A 38 -2.92 5.80 4.22
CA PHE A 38 -3.27 5.64 5.63
C PHE A 38 -3.05 6.95 6.37
N ARG A 39 -3.97 7.29 7.29
CA ARG A 39 -3.87 8.52 8.09
C ARG A 39 -2.68 8.50 9.05
N THR A 40 -2.40 7.34 9.64
CA THR A 40 -1.30 7.15 10.60
C THR A 40 -0.41 5.99 10.19
N LYS A 41 0.83 5.97 10.69
CA LYS A 41 1.78 4.89 10.48
C LYS A 41 1.24 3.57 11.05
N GLU A 42 0.57 3.62 12.18
CA GLU A 42 -0.07 2.48 12.83
C GLU A 42 -1.17 1.85 11.97
N MET A 43 -1.98 2.64 11.27
CA MET A 43 -2.97 2.08 10.33
C MET A 43 -2.30 1.29 9.20
N ALA A 44 -1.22 1.83 8.63
CA ALA A 44 -0.44 1.10 7.62
C ALA A 44 0.22 -0.17 8.19
N ARG A 45 0.66 -0.14 9.46
CA ARG A 45 1.20 -1.33 10.15
C ARG A 45 0.13 -2.41 10.34
N VAL A 46 -1.08 -2.02 10.74
CA VAL A 46 -2.22 -2.95 10.88
C VAL A 46 -2.53 -3.61 9.54
N GLU A 47 -2.60 -2.84 8.46
CA GLU A 47 -2.88 -3.39 7.12
C GLU A 47 -1.80 -4.39 6.66
N LEU A 48 -0.53 -4.07 6.94
CA LEU A 48 0.61 -4.94 6.65
C LEU A 48 0.51 -6.28 7.41
N LEU A 49 0.10 -6.24 8.68
CA LEU A 49 -0.11 -7.45 9.50
C LEU A 49 -1.33 -8.26 9.05
N LEU A 50 -2.47 -7.61 8.79
CA LEU A 50 -3.72 -8.25 8.37
C LEU A 50 -3.56 -9.03 7.06
N ASN A 51 -2.68 -8.57 6.18
CA ASN A 51 -2.44 -9.18 4.87
C ASN A 51 -1.16 -10.03 4.82
N HIS A 52 -0.58 -10.36 5.99
CA HIS A 52 0.62 -11.17 6.11
C HIS A 52 1.81 -10.65 5.28
N LEU A 53 1.89 -9.34 5.10
CA LEU A 53 2.96 -8.68 4.38
C LEU A 53 4.14 -8.50 5.34
N SER A 54 5.34 -8.98 5.00
CA SER A 54 6.51 -8.87 5.88
C SER A 54 7.17 -7.49 5.80
N THR A 55 7.61 -6.93 6.93
CA THR A 55 8.42 -5.70 6.98
C THR A 55 9.82 -5.87 6.35
N GLN A 56 10.25 -7.12 6.09
CA GLN A 56 11.45 -7.39 5.30
C GLN A 56 11.22 -7.13 3.81
N SER A 57 10.01 -7.37 3.31
CA SER A 57 9.65 -7.23 1.89
C SER A 57 8.94 -5.91 1.57
N TYR A 58 8.34 -5.29 2.58
CA TYR A 58 7.58 -4.05 2.46
C TYR A 58 8.07 -3.00 3.45
N GLU A 59 7.90 -1.73 3.10
CA GLU A 59 8.17 -0.58 3.94
C GLU A 59 6.98 0.35 4.02
N ILE A 60 6.89 1.10 5.12
CA ILE A 60 5.88 2.13 5.31
C ILE A 60 6.57 3.48 5.15
N LEU A 61 6.12 4.27 4.18
CA LEU A 61 6.68 5.57 3.85
C LEU A 61 5.69 6.66 4.19
N GLU A 62 6.20 7.78 4.70
CA GLU A 62 5.43 9.01 4.78
C GLU A 62 5.32 9.63 3.39
N VAL A 63 4.11 10.00 3.00
CA VAL A 63 3.81 10.57 1.69
C VAL A 63 3.11 11.91 1.85
N ASN A 64 3.60 12.87 1.06
CA ASN A 64 3.03 14.20 0.92
C ASN A 64 2.13 14.21 -0.31
N LEU A 65 0.86 14.54 -0.11
CA LEU A 65 -0.08 14.71 -1.21
C LEU A 65 0.01 16.17 -1.68
N GLN A 66 0.37 16.35 -2.95
CA GLN A 66 0.22 17.63 -3.62
C GLN A 66 -1.08 17.60 -4.40
N VAL A 67 -2.03 18.44 -4.01
CA VAL A 67 -3.24 18.65 -4.80
C VAL A 67 -2.87 19.60 -5.93
N LEU A 68 -2.83 19.09 -7.16
CA LEU A 68 -2.69 19.92 -8.35
C LEU A 68 -4.09 20.45 -8.69
N GLU A 69 -4.43 21.63 -8.16
CA GLU A 69 -5.62 22.34 -8.62
C GLU A 69 -5.37 22.83 -10.04
N HIS A 70 -6.13 22.31 -11.01
CA HIS A 70 -6.18 22.89 -12.35
C HIS A 70 -6.91 24.23 -12.25
N VAL A 71 -6.13 25.31 -12.19
CA VAL A 71 -6.66 26.66 -12.38
C VAL A 71 -7.13 26.74 -13.83
N SER A 72 -8.45 26.75 -14.01
CA SER A 72 -9.11 26.94 -15.31
C SER A 72 -9.31 28.42 -15.58
#